data_AF-A0A5J4SNT7-F1
#
_entry.id   AF-A0A5J4SNT7-F1
#
_cell.length_a   1.000
_cell.length_b   1.000
_cell.length_c   1.000
_cell.angle_alpha   90.00
_cell.angle_beta   90.00
_cell.angle_gamma   90.00
#
_symmetry.space_group_name_H-M   'P 1'
#
loop_
_entity.id
_entity.type
_entity.pdbx_description
1 polymer ?
#
loop_
_entity_poly.entity_id
_entity_poly.type
_entity_poly.pdbx_seq_one_letter_code
_entity_poly.pdbx_strand_id
1 'polypeptide(L)'
;MIYGNSRGNNKNKHYLTKKNKLTSEQNIEKANEFLNWFKLNQDFLINQEIRRNNYNHDVFTDTLLKMYNKILYNAQINDYRGYFSRAYYTNTFQYNCLKSKENALNQSIENDIQETIENDIEETNRTQLKQFNTDELIETIFEYVKEHYTIQEFSLWKIYSVMKPHISYNKLSQITNLSMQQISSTISKIKEDIKTNQELITKRKKLLSL
;
A
#
# COMPACT_ATOMS: atom_id res chain seq x y z
N MET A 1 39.98 -16.65 29.24
CA MET A 1 39.79 -15.22 29.56
C MET A 1 38.32 -14.88 29.32
N ILE A 2 37.59 -14.57 30.40
CA ILE A 2 36.16 -14.28 30.35
C ILE A 2 36.00 -12.78 30.12
N TYR A 3 35.61 -12.41 28.91
CA TYR A 3 35.25 -11.03 28.59
C TYR A 3 33.78 -10.82 28.92
N GLY A 4 33.52 -9.93 29.89
CA GLY A 4 32.24 -9.23 30.00
C GLY A 4 31.19 -9.88 30.89
N ASN A 5 31.29 -9.68 32.21
CA ASN A 5 30.10 -9.38 33.01
C ASN A 5 30.51 -8.64 34.29
N SER A 6 30.33 -7.32 34.31
CA SER A 6 30.54 -6.52 35.52
C SER A 6 29.38 -6.74 36.48
N ARG A 7 29.46 -7.83 37.27
CA ARG A 7 28.60 -8.28 38.39
C ARG A 7 27.85 -7.15 39.13
N GLY A 8 26.79 -6.59 38.53
CA GLY A 8 25.90 -5.62 39.18
C GLY A 8 26.50 -4.25 39.56
N ASN A 9 27.76 -3.94 39.24
CA ASN A 9 28.42 -2.67 39.61
C ASN A 9 28.11 -1.48 38.67
N ASN A 10 26.92 -1.46 38.07
CA ASN A 10 26.47 -0.38 37.18
C ASN A 10 25.67 0.71 37.89
N LYS A 11 25.65 0.75 39.23
CA LYS A 11 24.76 1.63 40.02
C LYS A 11 25.07 3.13 39.90
N ASN A 12 26.26 3.51 39.42
CA ASN A 12 26.69 4.92 39.28
C ASN A 12 27.03 5.32 37.83
N LYS A 13 26.46 4.65 36.82
CA LYS A 13 26.61 5.09 35.43
C LYS A 13 25.67 6.27 35.18
N HIS A 14 26.18 7.48 35.34
CA HIS A 14 25.54 8.69 34.84
C HIS A 14 25.53 8.63 33.31
N TYR A 15 24.35 8.37 32.72
CA TYR A 15 24.14 8.62 31.31
C TYR A 15 24.25 10.11 31.10
N LEU A 16 25.35 10.55 30.49
CA LEU A 16 25.56 11.93 30.09
C LEU A 16 24.41 12.31 29.14
N THR A 17 23.40 13.00 29.65
CA THR A 17 22.54 13.89 28.86
C THR A 17 23.46 14.79 28.03
N LYS A 18 23.05 15.13 26.80
CA LYS A 18 23.78 16.01 25.86
C LYS A 18 24.10 17.37 26.51
N LYS A 19 25.07 17.40 27.42
CA LYS A 19 25.76 18.60 27.86
C LYS A 19 26.61 19.03 26.67
N ASN A 20 26.59 20.31 26.34
CA ASN A 20 27.54 20.91 25.41
C ASN A 20 28.94 20.52 25.88
N LYS A 21 29.53 19.49 25.27
CA LYS A 21 30.85 19.01 25.63
C LYS A 21 31.82 20.07 25.16
N LEU A 22 32.38 20.81 26.11
CA LEU A 22 33.46 21.75 25.85
C LEU A 22 34.63 20.96 25.25
N THR A 23 34.99 21.30 24.02
CA THR A 23 36.16 20.75 23.34
C THR A 23 37.40 21.44 23.89
N SER A 24 38.39 20.69 24.35
CA SER A 24 39.70 21.26 24.69
C SER A 24 40.53 21.47 23.42
N GLU A 25 41.43 22.44 23.42
CA GLU A 25 42.39 22.67 22.31
C GLU A 25 43.19 21.39 21.98
N GLN A 26 43.61 20.65 23.00
CA GLN A 26 44.30 19.37 22.85
C GLN A 26 43.45 18.30 22.12
N ASN A 27 42.13 18.27 22.34
CA ASN A 27 41.27 17.30 21.66
C ASN A 27 41.02 17.71 20.20
N ILE A 28 40.98 19.01 19.91
CA ILE A 28 40.89 19.54 18.54
C ILE A 28 42.15 19.16 17.75
N GLU A 29 43.32 19.33 18.34
CA GLU A 29 44.60 18.95 17.74
C GLU A 29 44.64 17.46 17.40
N LYS A 30 44.31 16.59 18.35
CA LYS A 30 44.22 15.13 18.12
C LYS A 30 43.19 14.75 17.05
N ALA A 31 42.05 15.43 17.01
CA ALA A 31 41.03 15.17 15.99
C ALA A 31 41.52 15.57 14.59
N ASN A 32 42.30 16.65 14.49
CA ASN A 32 42.94 17.09 13.25
C ASN A 32 44.07 16.14 12.82
N GLU A 33 44.89 15.65 13.76
CA GLU A 33 45.90 14.63 13.50
C GLU A 33 45.27 13.36 12.92
N PHE A 34 44.18 12.89 13.52
CA PHE A 34 43.41 11.76 12.98
C PHE A 34 42.89 12.04 11.56
N LEU A 35 42.37 13.23 11.30
CA LEU A 35 41.83 13.60 9.99
C LEU A 35 42.92 13.66 8.92
N ASN A 36 44.11 14.16 9.27
CA ASN A 36 45.29 14.16 8.40
C ASN A 36 45.78 12.74 8.12
N TRP A 37 45.87 11.90 9.16
CA TRP A 37 46.18 10.48 9.01
C TRP A 37 45.18 9.78 8.08
N PHE A 38 43.88 10.05 8.27
CA PHE A 38 42.82 9.45 7.47
C PHE A 38 42.94 9.84 6.00
N LYS A 39 43.15 11.13 5.69
CA LYS A 39 43.36 11.62 4.31
C LYS A 39 44.50 10.87 3.61
N LEU A 40 45.61 10.61 4.31
CA LEU A 40 46.76 9.89 3.75
C LEU A 40 46.51 8.39 3.55
N ASN A 41 45.59 7.79 4.31
CA ASN A 41 45.34 6.35 4.32
C ASN A 41 43.99 5.96 3.70
N GLN A 42 43.19 6.91 3.26
CA GLN A 42 41.82 6.70 2.79
C GLN A 42 41.76 5.68 1.66
N ASP A 43 42.54 5.86 0.61
CA ASP A 43 42.53 4.95 -0.55
C ASP A 43 42.93 3.53 -0.16
N PHE A 44 43.90 3.39 0.74
CA PHE A 44 44.30 2.09 1.25
C PHE A 44 43.16 1.41 2.03
N LEU A 45 42.47 2.14 2.90
CA LEU A 45 41.35 1.64 3.69
C LEU A 45 40.16 1.26 2.79
N ILE A 46 39.83 2.09 1.80
CA ILE A 46 38.79 1.82 0.81
C ILE A 46 39.13 0.55 0.03
N ASN A 47 40.33 0.46 -0.52
CA ASN A 47 40.77 -0.72 -1.28
C ASN A 47 40.77 -2.00 -0.43
N GLN A 48 41.12 -1.90 0.86
CA GLN A 48 41.04 -3.02 1.79
C GLN A 48 39.60 -3.53 1.95
N GLU A 49 38.62 -2.64 2.08
CA GLU A 49 37.22 -3.00 2.26
C GLU A 49 36.53 -3.43 0.94
N ILE A 50 36.95 -2.87 -0.20
CA ILE A 50 36.53 -3.35 -1.53
C ILE A 50 36.98 -4.79 -1.74
N ARG A 51 38.24 -5.13 -1.42
CA ARG A 51 38.74 -6.52 -1.51
C ARG A 51 37.97 -7.49 -0.61
N ARG A 52 37.38 -7.00 0.47
CA ARG A 52 36.53 -7.78 1.38
C ARG A 52 35.06 -7.84 0.95
N ASN A 53 34.72 -7.21 -0.18
CA ASN A 53 33.37 -7.04 -0.70
C ASN A 53 32.38 -6.44 0.31
N ASN A 54 32.88 -5.60 1.22
CA ASN A 54 32.13 -5.00 2.32
C ASN A 54 32.19 -3.47 2.28
N TYR A 55 32.59 -2.88 1.15
CA TYR A 55 32.67 -1.44 1.01
C TYR A 55 31.29 -0.81 0.83
N ASN A 56 30.95 0.11 1.73
CA ASN A 56 29.77 0.94 1.70
C ASN A 56 30.22 2.37 2.05
N HIS A 57 30.16 3.26 1.07
CA HIS A 57 30.64 4.63 1.17
C HIS A 57 29.96 5.43 2.29
N ASP A 58 28.65 5.24 2.48
CA ASP A 58 27.88 5.99 3.48
C ASP A 58 28.27 5.56 4.89
N VAL A 59 28.36 4.25 5.11
CA VAL A 59 28.81 3.69 6.39
C VAL A 59 30.27 4.08 6.67
N PHE A 60 31.11 4.14 5.63
CA PHE A 60 32.51 4.52 5.75
C PHE A 60 32.65 5.99 6.19
N THR A 61 31.89 6.88 5.55
CA THR A 61 31.84 8.31 5.88
C THR A 61 31.26 8.55 7.28
N ASP A 62 30.17 7.87 7.64
CA ASP A 62 29.58 7.96 8.98
C ASP A 62 30.56 7.44 10.05
N THR A 63 31.33 6.38 9.74
CA THR A 63 32.37 5.87 10.64
C THR A 63 33.47 6.90 10.89
N LEU A 64 33.92 7.60 9.84
CA LEU A 64 34.87 8.70 9.95
C LEU A 64 34.34 9.80 10.88
N LEU A 65 33.12 10.28 10.63
CA LEU A 65 32.50 11.34 11.43
C LEU A 65 32.31 10.92 12.89
N LYS A 66 31.86 9.70 13.14
CA LYS A 66 31.71 9.15 14.50
C LYS A 66 33.04 9.06 15.23
N MET A 67 34.11 8.64 14.55
CA MET A 67 35.44 8.58 15.15
C MET A 67 36.00 9.97 15.43
N TYR A 68 35.92 10.88 14.47
CA TYR A 68 36.33 12.28 14.63
C TYR A 68 35.64 12.92 15.85
N ASN A 69 34.31 12.81 15.91
CA ASN A 69 33.53 13.34 17.03
C ASN A 69 33.90 12.67 18.36
N LYS A 70 34.19 11.36 18.37
CA LYS A 70 34.64 10.69 19.59
C LYS A 70 35.98 11.24 20.09
N ILE A 71 36.95 11.45 19.20
CA ILE A 71 38.27 12.00 19.54
C ILE A 71 38.11 13.44 20.05
N LEU A 72 37.37 14.26 19.30
CA LEU A 72 37.08 15.66 19.63
C LEU A 72 36.52 15.83 21.05
N TYR A 73 35.72 14.86 21.51
CA TYR A 73 35.01 14.98 22.77
C TYR A 73 35.62 14.27 23.98
N ASN A 74 36.48 13.25 23.83
CA ASN A 74 37.45 12.78 24.84
C ASN A 74 38.18 11.46 24.49
N ALA A 75 37.95 10.86 23.33
CA ALA A 75 38.47 9.52 23.07
C ALA A 75 39.98 9.55 22.79
N GLN A 76 40.74 8.82 23.59
CA GLN A 76 42.15 8.54 23.32
C GLN A 76 42.23 7.29 22.44
N ILE A 77 42.77 7.43 21.23
CA ILE A 77 42.92 6.31 20.28
C ILE A 77 44.39 6.23 19.90
N ASN A 78 45.03 5.11 20.25
CA ASN A 78 46.45 4.88 19.98
C ASN A 78 46.69 4.23 18.60
N ASP A 79 45.73 3.42 18.13
CA ASP A 79 45.77 2.77 16.82
C ASP A 79 44.56 3.18 15.99
N TYR A 80 44.74 4.19 15.14
CA TYR A 80 43.68 4.69 14.27
C TYR A 80 43.21 3.63 13.27
N ARG A 81 44.12 2.80 12.75
CA ARG A 81 43.79 1.79 11.74
C ARG A 81 42.92 0.69 12.34
N GLY A 82 43.39 0.04 13.40
CA GLY A 82 42.68 -1.05 14.04
C GLY A 82 41.33 -0.60 14.60
N TYR A 83 41.28 0.60 15.19
CA TYR A 83 40.04 1.16 15.69
C TYR A 83 39.07 1.50 14.56
N PHE A 84 39.54 2.08 13.45
CA PHE A 84 38.70 2.39 12.29
C PHE A 84 38.13 1.12 11.65
N SER A 85 38.95 0.11 11.38
CA SER A 85 38.46 -1.16 10.81
C SER A 85 37.40 -1.82 11.70
N ARG A 86 37.58 -1.79 13.03
CA ARG A 86 36.60 -2.35 13.97
C ARG A 86 35.30 -1.54 14.03
N ALA A 87 35.42 -0.21 14.05
CA ALA A 87 34.27 0.68 14.04
C ALA A 87 33.46 0.54 12.75
N TYR A 88 34.15 0.49 11.61
CA TYR A 88 33.55 0.30 10.30
C TYR A 88 32.81 -1.03 10.22
N TYR A 89 33.44 -2.15 10.59
CA TYR A 89 32.79 -3.47 10.63
C TYR A 89 31.50 -3.45 11.47
N THR A 90 31.56 -2.85 12.67
CA THR A 90 30.40 -2.77 13.57
C THR A 90 29.27 -1.95 12.96
N ASN A 91 29.60 -0.80 12.36
CA ASN A 91 28.62 0.07 11.72
C ASN A 91 28.01 -0.60 10.47
N THR A 92 28.81 -1.31 9.66
CA THR A 92 28.32 -2.05 8.50
C THR A 92 27.38 -3.17 8.90
N PHE A 93 27.71 -3.92 9.96
CA PHE A 93 26.83 -4.94 10.50
C PHE A 93 25.49 -4.35 10.97
N GLN A 94 25.53 -3.25 11.73
CA GLN A 94 24.32 -2.56 12.19
C GLN A 94 23.48 -2.03 11.03
N TYR A 95 24.11 -1.42 10.03
CA TYR A 95 23.45 -0.94 8.82
C TYR A 95 22.74 -2.08 8.09
N ASN A 96 23.42 -3.21 7.89
CA ASN A 96 22.82 -4.38 7.23
C ASN A 96 21.64 -4.94 8.04
N CYS A 97 21.74 -5.01 9.37
CA CYS A 97 20.62 -5.45 10.21
C CYS A 97 19.40 -4.53 10.09
N LEU A 98 19.60 -3.21 10.01
CA LEU A 98 18.51 -2.26 9.82
C LEU A 98 17.89 -2.41 8.43
N LYS A 99 18.74 -2.47 7.39
CA LYS A 99 18.30 -2.64 6.00
C LYS A 99 17.53 -3.95 5.78
N SER A 100 17.96 -5.05 6.41
CA SER A 100 17.23 -6.32 6.35
C SER A 100 15.83 -6.22 6.97
N LYS A 101 15.68 -5.46 8.06
CA LYS A 101 14.36 -5.22 8.67
C LYS A 101 13.46 -4.36 7.79
N GLU A 102 14.02 -3.30 7.19
CA GLU A 102 13.29 -2.46 6.23
C GLU A 102 12.84 -3.27 5.01
N ASN A 103 13.72 -4.10 4.46
CA ASN A 103 13.36 -4.97 3.34
C ASN A 103 12.24 -5.96 3.69
N ALA A 104 12.27 -6.55 4.89
CA ALA A 104 11.23 -7.47 5.34
C ALA A 104 9.87 -6.74 5.50
N LEU A 105 9.89 -5.51 6.02
CA LEU A 105 8.69 -4.68 6.12
C LEU A 105 8.13 -4.33 4.73
N ASN A 106 9.00 -3.92 3.80
CA ASN A 106 8.59 -3.58 2.44
C ASN A 106 8.00 -4.77 1.69
N GLN A 107 8.58 -5.97 1.85
CA GLN A 107 8.01 -7.20 1.29
C GLN A 107 6.62 -7.52 1.86
N SER A 108 6.39 -7.30 3.16
CA SER A 108 5.06 -7.46 3.75
C SER A 108 4.05 -6.50 3.12
N ILE A 109 4.44 -5.24 2.94
CA ILE A 109 3.57 -4.21 2.36
C ILE A 109 3.26 -4.53 0.88
N GLU A 110 4.24 -4.98 0.11
CA GLU A 110 4.05 -5.38 -1.29
C GLU A 110 3.07 -6.55 -1.40
N ASN A 111 3.18 -7.55 -0.52
CA ASN A 111 2.25 -8.68 -0.48
C ASN A 111 0.81 -8.22 -0.14
N ASP A 112 0.65 -7.36 0.87
CA ASP A 112 -0.66 -6.84 1.27
C ASP A 112 -1.34 -6.03 0.15
N ILE A 113 -0.55 -5.22 -0.59
CA ILE A 113 -1.05 -4.47 -1.75
C ILE A 113 -1.50 -5.43 -2.85
N GLN A 114 -0.72 -6.49 -3.11
CA GLN A 114 -1.03 -7.44 -4.16
C GLN A 114 -2.30 -8.25 -3.85
N GLU A 115 -2.47 -8.69 -2.60
CA GLU A 115 -3.72 -9.33 -2.14
C GLU A 115 -4.93 -8.39 -2.28
N THR A 116 -4.75 -7.09 -1.98
CA THR A 116 -5.84 -6.11 -2.13
C THR A 116 -6.26 -5.95 -3.60
N ILE A 117 -5.29 -5.83 -4.51
CA ILE A 117 -5.56 -5.69 -5.95
C ILE A 117 -6.27 -6.94 -6.50
N GLU A 118 -5.85 -8.14 -6.09
CA GLU A 118 -6.48 -9.39 -6.52
C GLU A 118 -7.93 -9.49 -6.06
N ASN A 119 -8.23 -9.10 -4.82
CA ASN A 119 -9.59 -9.06 -4.29
C ASN A 119 -10.47 -8.05 -5.04
N ASP A 120 -9.96 -6.85 -5.33
CA ASP A 120 -10.70 -5.81 -6.05
C ASP A 120 -11.06 -6.25 -7.49
N ILE A 121 -10.15 -6.96 -8.17
CA ILE A 121 -10.40 -7.52 -9.51
C ILE A 121 -11.49 -8.60 -9.44
N GLU A 122 -11.45 -9.47 -8.42
CA GLU A 122 -12.45 -10.52 -8.26
C GLU A 122 -13.85 -9.94 -7.97
N GLU A 123 -13.95 -8.91 -7.13
CA GLU A 123 -15.20 -8.21 -6.84
C GLU A 123 -15.75 -7.47 -8.07
N THR A 124 -14.87 -6.82 -8.85
CA THR A 124 -15.25 -6.15 -10.09
C THR A 124 -15.80 -7.14 -11.12
N ASN A 125 -15.14 -8.28 -11.32
CA ASN A 125 -15.59 -9.33 -12.23
C ASN A 125 -16.94 -9.91 -11.80
N ARG A 126 -17.15 -10.15 -10.50
CA ARG A 126 -18.45 -10.61 -9.96
C ARG A 126 -19.55 -9.57 -10.20
N THR A 127 -19.24 -8.29 -10.10
CA THR A 127 -20.19 -7.20 -10.33
C THR A 127 -20.56 -7.08 -11.80
N GLN A 128 -19.58 -7.18 -12.71
CA GLN A 128 -19.81 -7.16 -14.16
C GLN A 128 -20.64 -8.38 -14.62
N LEU A 129 -20.36 -9.57 -14.09
CA LEU A 129 -21.13 -10.77 -14.42
C LEU A 129 -22.60 -10.64 -13.97
N LYS A 130 -22.83 -10.08 -12.79
CA LYS A 130 -24.20 -9.79 -12.30
C LYS A 130 -24.91 -8.76 -13.19
N GLN A 131 -24.21 -7.72 -13.64
CA GLN A 131 -24.76 -6.72 -14.56
C GLN A 131 -25.14 -7.35 -15.91
N PHE A 132 -24.25 -8.16 -16.49
CA PHE A 132 -24.51 -8.86 -17.75
C PHE A 132 -25.73 -9.79 -17.64
N ASN A 133 -25.84 -10.57 -16.56
CA ASN A 133 -26.99 -11.46 -16.32
C ASN A 133 -28.29 -10.66 -16.13
N THR A 134 -28.23 -9.47 -15.53
CA THR A 134 -29.42 -8.60 -15.43
C THR A 134 -29.82 -8.01 -16.78
N ASP A 135 -28.87 -7.66 -17.63
CA ASP A 135 -29.15 -7.14 -18.97
C ASP A 135 -29.82 -8.20 -19.86
N GLU A 136 -29.34 -9.45 -19.82
CA GLU A 136 -29.96 -10.58 -20.54
C GLU A 136 -31.43 -10.80 -20.10
N LEU A 137 -31.70 -10.69 -18.79
CA LEU A 137 -33.05 -10.82 -18.26
C LEU A 137 -33.94 -9.64 -18.70
N ILE A 138 -33.41 -8.42 -18.74
CA ILE A 138 -34.12 -7.22 -19.21
C ILE A 138 -34.49 -7.37 -20.69
N GLU A 139 -33.56 -7.81 -21.53
CA GLU A 139 -33.81 -8.06 -22.95
C GLU A 139 -34.91 -9.10 -23.15
N THR A 140 -34.85 -10.21 -22.42
CA THR A 140 -35.87 -11.26 -22.49
C THR A 140 -37.26 -10.74 -22.07
N ILE A 141 -37.33 -9.91 -21.02
CA ILE A 141 -38.58 -9.27 -20.59
C ILE A 141 -39.08 -8.31 -21.67
N PHE A 142 -38.21 -7.56 -22.33
CA PHE A 142 -38.60 -6.65 -23.41
C PHE A 142 -39.09 -7.39 -24.65
N GLU A 143 -38.47 -8.50 -25.03
CA GLU A 143 -38.96 -9.36 -26.11
C GLU A 143 -40.35 -9.92 -25.79
N TYR A 144 -40.53 -10.48 -24.59
CA TYR A 144 -41.82 -10.97 -24.14
C TYR A 144 -42.92 -9.90 -24.21
N VAL A 145 -42.66 -8.70 -23.69
CA VAL A 145 -43.65 -7.61 -23.74
C VAL A 145 -43.90 -7.17 -25.18
N LYS A 146 -42.87 -7.12 -26.03
CA LYS A 146 -43.02 -6.75 -27.45
C LYS A 146 -43.89 -7.72 -28.24
N GLU A 147 -43.83 -9.02 -27.94
CA GLU A 147 -44.61 -10.05 -28.63
C GLU A 147 -46.07 -10.12 -28.17
N HIS A 148 -46.33 -9.78 -26.90
CA HIS A 148 -47.65 -9.97 -26.28
C HIS A 148 -48.48 -8.68 -26.12
N TYR A 149 -47.88 -7.51 -26.34
CA TYR A 149 -48.54 -6.22 -26.18
C TYR A 149 -48.46 -5.36 -27.44
N THR A 150 -49.34 -4.37 -27.54
CA THR A 150 -49.30 -3.43 -28.67
C THR A 150 -48.00 -2.60 -28.65
N ILE A 151 -47.59 -2.09 -29.82
CA ILE A 151 -46.39 -1.23 -29.95
C ILE A 151 -46.45 -0.03 -28.98
N GLN A 152 -47.64 0.53 -28.76
CA GLN A 152 -47.85 1.65 -27.85
C GLN A 152 -47.65 1.26 -26.38
N GLU A 153 -48.18 0.10 -25.96
CA GLU A 153 -48.01 -0.43 -24.61
C GLU A 153 -46.58 -0.87 -24.33
N PHE A 154 -45.90 -1.49 -25.31
CA PHE A 154 -44.48 -1.82 -25.22
C PHE A 154 -43.61 -0.56 -25.11
N SER A 155 -43.90 0.47 -25.91
CA SER A 155 -43.18 1.75 -25.84
C SER A 155 -43.37 2.41 -24.47
N LEU A 156 -44.59 2.40 -23.93
CA LEU A 156 -44.88 2.88 -22.59
C LEU A 156 -44.11 2.09 -21.52
N TRP A 157 -44.08 0.76 -21.63
CA TRP A 157 -43.32 -0.12 -20.73
C TRP A 157 -41.82 0.14 -20.77
N LYS A 158 -41.25 0.34 -21.95
CA LYS A 158 -39.82 0.63 -22.14
C LYS A 158 -39.44 1.97 -21.50
N ILE A 159 -40.24 3.03 -21.73
CA ILE A 159 -40.01 4.33 -21.11
C ILE A 159 -40.13 4.22 -19.58
N TYR A 160 -41.15 3.52 -19.10
CA TYR A 160 -41.36 3.33 -17.66
C TYR A 160 -40.21 2.56 -16.98
N SER A 161 -39.76 1.44 -17.57
CA SER A 161 -38.73 0.58 -17.00
C SER A 161 -37.36 1.25 -16.96
N VAL A 162 -36.99 2.00 -18.00
CA VAL A 162 -35.71 2.74 -18.06
C VAL A 162 -35.70 3.96 -17.13
N MET A 163 -36.83 4.63 -16.96
CA MET A 163 -36.88 5.90 -16.21
C MET A 163 -37.28 5.77 -14.74
N LYS A 164 -37.54 4.55 -14.23
CA LYS A 164 -37.78 4.33 -12.80
C LYS A 164 -36.48 4.37 -12.00
N PRO A 165 -36.46 4.94 -10.78
CA PRO A 165 -37.57 5.50 -10.00
C PRO A 165 -37.97 6.94 -10.34
N HIS A 166 -37.25 7.62 -11.22
CA HIS A 166 -37.30 9.08 -11.42
C HIS A 166 -38.53 9.62 -12.15
N ILE A 167 -39.40 8.76 -12.68
CA ILE A 167 -40.63 9.15 -13.38
C ILE A 167 -41.93 8.78 -12.63
N SER A 168 -42.85 9.74 -12.56
CA SER A 168 -44.22 9.55 -12.06
C SER A 168 -45.20 9.31 -13.21
N TYR A 169 -46.35 8.68 -12.93
CA TYR A 169 -47.38 8.45 -13.95
C TYR A 169 -47.96 9.74 -14.54
N ASN A 170 -47.96 10.84 -13.79
CA ASN A 170 -48.33 12.16 -14.29
C ASN A 170 -47.34 12.64 -15.37
N LYS A 171 -46.02 12.55 -15.11
CA LYS A 171 -45.00 12.90 -16.11
C LYS A 171 -45.05 11.98 -17.34
N LEU A 172 -45.30 10.68 -17.16
CA LEU A 172 -45.51 9.74 -18.29
C LEU A 172 -46.73 10.12 -19.13
N SER A 173 -47.83 10.56 -18.49
CA SER A 173 -49.03 11.02 -19.16
C SER A 173 -48.75 12.23 -20.04
N GLN A 174 -47.95 13.19 -19.55
CA GLN A 174 -47.52 14.35 -20.33
C GLN A 174 -46.63 13.99 -21.52
N ILE A 175 -45.77 12.97 -21.39
CA ILE A 175 -44.86 12.54 -22.46
C ILE A 175 -45.57 11.71 -23.53
N THR A 176 -46.53 10.88 -23.13
CA THR A 176 -47.15 9.86 -24.01
C THR A 176 -48.55 10.25 -24.49
N ASN A 177 -49.12 11.37 -23.99
CA ASN A 177 -50.51 11.78 -24.20
C ASN A 177 -51.56 10.73 -23.82
N LEU A 178 -51.19 9.75 -23.00
CA LEU A 178 -52.09 8.74 -22.44
C LEU A 178 -52.62 9.20 -21.09
N SER A 179 -53.84 8.78 -20.72
CA SER A 179 -54.36 9.09 -19.38
C SER A 179 -53.61 8.34 -18.29
N MET A 180 -53.50 8.93 -17.09
CA MET A 180 -52.86 8.27 -15.94
C MET A 180 -53.50 6.92 -15.58
N GLN A 181 -54.83 6.79 -15.75
CA GLN A 181 -55.55 5.54 -15.52
C GLN A 181 -55.14 4.46 -16.53
N GLN A 182 -55.07 4.80 -17.82
CA GLN A 182 -54.60 3.88 -18.86
C GLN A 182 -53.14 3.46 -18.58
N ILE A 183 -52.26 4.41 -18.27
CA ILE A 183 -50.86 4.12 -17.95
C ILE A 183 -50.74 3.17 -16.76
N SER A 184 -51.47 3.46 -15.67
CA SER A 184 -51.43 2.64 -14.46
C SER A 184 -51.99 1.24 -14.71
N SER A 185 -53.08 1.13 -15.48
CA SER A 185 -53.69 -0.15 -15.83
C SER A 185 -52.76 -0.99 -16.68
N THR A 186 -52.22 -0.43 -17.77
CA THR A 186 -51.30 -1.11 -18.69
C THR A 186 -50.03 -1.58 -17.98
N ILE A 187 -49.39 -0.72 -17.17
CA ILE A 187 -48.17 -1.09 -16.46
C ILE A 187 -48.43 -2.15 -15.39
N SER A 188 -49.57 -2.09 -14.70
CA SER A 188 -49.92 -3.10 -13.69
C SER A 188 -50.20 -4.45 -14.33
N LYS A 189 -50.89 -4.46 -15.48
CA LYS A 189 -51.14 -5.66 -16.27
C LYS A 189 -49.83 -6.32 -16.73
N ILE A 190 -48.92 -5.54 -17.34
CA ILE A 190 -47.61 -6.05 -17.79
C ILE A 190 -46.79 -6.61 -16.61
N LYS A 191 -46.79 -5.93 -15.46
CA LYS A 191 -46.10 -6.42 -14.26
C LYS A 191 -46.64 -7.76 -13.77
N GLU A 192 -47.96 -7.90 -13.73
CA GLU A 192 -48.58 -9.12 -13.21
C GLU A 192 -48.35 -10.30 -14.17
N ASP A 193 -48.39 -10.06 -15.48
CA ASP A 193 -48.09 -11.07 -16.50
C ASP A 193 -46.62 -11.52 -16.41
N ILE A 194 -45.66 -10.59 -16.31
CA ILE A 194 -44.24 -10.94 -16.11
C ILE A 194 -44.03 -11.74 -14.81
N LYS A 195 -44.74 -11.36 -13.74
CA LYS A 195 -44.61 -11.98 -12.42
C LYS A 195 -45.21 -13.39 -12.36
N THR A 196 -46.19 -13.70 -13.20
CA THR A 196 -46.87 -15.00 -13.26
C THR A 196 -46.28 -15.91 -14.36
N ASN A 197 -45.48 -15.38 -15.27
CA ASN A 197 -44.80 -16.14 -16.32
C ASN A 197 -43.71 -17.07 -15.75
N GLN A 198 -43.99 -18.38 -15.76
CA GLN A 198 -43.10 -19.43 -15.24
C GLN A 198 -41.74 -19.51 -15.96
N GLU A 199 -41.68 -19.18 -17.25
CA GLU A 199 -40.44 -19.20 -18.03
C GLU A 199 -39.50 -18.06 -17.60
N LEU A 200 -40.04 -16.84 -17.47
CA LEU A 200 -39.28 -15.69 -16.98
C LEU A 200 -38.83 -15.87 -15.52
N ILE A 201 -39.68 -16.46 -14.68
CA ILE A 201 -39.33 -16.81 -13.29
C ILE A 201 -38.19 -17.83 -13.26
N THR A 202 -38.26 -18.87 -14.10
CA THR A 202 -37.23 -19.91 -14.18
C THR A 202 -35.92 -19.36 -14.71
N LYS A 203 -35.96 -18.51 -15.75
CA LYS A 203 -34.78 -17.83 -16.30
C LYS A 203 -34.15 -16.89 -15.28
N ARG A 204 -34.96 -16.09 -14.56
CA ARG A 204 -34.49 -15.26 -13.45
C ARG A 204 -33.81 -16.07 -12.35
N LYS A 205 -34.37 -17.22 -11.96
CA LYS A 205 -33.75 -18.10 -10.96
C LYS A 205 -32.41 -18.63 -11.45
N LYS A 206 -32.32 -19.08 -12.71
CA LYS A 206 -31.07 -19.59 -13.32
C LYS A 206 -29.97 -18.53 -13.41
N LEU A 207 -30.33 -17.29 -13.74
CA LEU A 207 -29.38 -16.17 -13.89
C LEU A 207 -28.92 -15.58 -12.55
N LEU A 208 -29.68 -15.78 -11.46
CA LEU A 208 -29.38 -15.29 -10.11
C LEU A 208 -28.86 -16.38 -9.15
N SER A 209 -28.87 -17.65 -9.54
CA SER A 209 -28.39 -18.79 -8.74
C SER A 209 -26.92 -19.16 -8.99
N LEU A 210 -26.17 -18.30 -9.69
CA LEU A 210 -24.73 -18.37 -9.96
C LEU A 210 -24.08 -17.12 -9.36
#